data_AF-A0A970CZR9-F1
#
_entry.id   AF-A0A970CZR9-F1
#
_cell.length_a   1.000
_cell.length_b   1.000
_cell.length_c   1.000
_cell.angle_alpha   90.00
_cell.angle_beta   90.00
_cell.angle_gamma   90.00
#
_symmetry.space_group_name_H-M   'P 1'
#
loop_
_entity.id
_entity.type
_entity.pdbx_description
1 polymer ?
#
loop_
_entity_poly.entity_id
_entity_poly.type
_entity_poly.pdbx_seq_one_letter_code
_entity_poly.pdbx_strand_id
1 'polypeptide(L)'
;MKIKFIDQESLDTLKANVGSNIENYKLKDNQWIYDQLGKDPFIEYHKEVKEFKLEPRAKEIENAEVLYLGMKDITDSEATDERLWAGLAHDLLWEFMLENLEFSMEKTGQVKFIEKTIINRYF
;
A
#
# COMPACT_ATOMS: atom_id res chain seq x y z
N MET A 1 -1.34 1.10 17.44
CA MET A 1 -2.34 1.35 16.39
C MET A 1 -2.79 0.03 15.78
N LYS A 2 -4.02 -0.02 15.26
CA LYS A 2 -4.53 -1.19 14.53
C LYS A 2 -4.32 -0.96 13.04
N ILE A 3 -3.78 -1.97 12.38
CA ILE A 3 -3.61 -1.99 10.92
C ILE A 3 -4.59 -2.98 10.31
N LYS A 4 -4.77 -2.92 9.00
CA LYS A 4 -5.60 -3.87 8.26
C LYS A 4 -4.78 -4.55 7.17
N PHE A 5 -5.12 -5.79 6.89
CA PHE A 5 -4.61 -6.55 5.75
C PHE A 5 -5.77 -6.81 4.78
N ILE A 6 -5.48 -7.10 3.52
CA ILE A 6 -6.51 -7.37 2.52
C ILE A 6 -6.84 -8.87 2.44
N ASP A 7 -8.10 -9.24 2.23
CA ASP A 7 -8.45 -10.64 1.99
C ASP A 7 -7.91 -11.16 0.63
N GLN A 8 -7.71 -12.48 0.51
CA GLN A 8 -7.05 -13.05 -0.67
C GLN A 8 -7.85 -12.82 -1.97
N GLU A 9 -9.17 -12.96 -1.92
CA GLU A 9 -10.02 -12.78 -3.10
C GLU A 9 -9.97 -11.33 -3.61
N SER A 10 -10.00 -10.38 -2.68
CA SER A 10 -9.87 -8.95 -2.99
C SER A 10 -8.48 -8.60 -3.51
N LEU A 11 -7.42 -9.17 -2.93
CA LEU A 11 -6.03 -9.01 -3.39
C LEU A 11 -5.90 -9.48 -4.85
N ASP A 12 -6.33 -10.70 -5.13
CA ASP A 12 -6.25 -11.31 -6.47
C ASP A 12 -7.05 -10.49 -7.49
N THR A 13 -8.25 -10.04 -7.10
CA THR A 13 -9.11 -9.21 -7.96
C THR A 13 -8.48 -7.85 -8.24
N LEU A 14 -7.95 -7.15 -7.25
CA LEU A 14 -7.28 -5.86 -7.47
C LEU A 14 -6.06 -6.03 -8.37
N LYS A 15 -5.21 -7.02 -8.08
CA LYS A 15 -3.98 -7.28 -8.83
C LYS A 15 -4.26 -7.63 -10.29
N ALA A 16 -5.29 -8.43 -10.56
CA ALA A 16 -5.70 -8.79 -11.91
C ALA A 16 -6.30 -7.62 -12.70
N ASN A 17 -6.83 -6.59 -12.02
CA ASN A 17 -7.50 -5.46 -12.65
C ASN A 17 -6.67 -4.16 -12.58
N VAL A 18 -5.37 -4.20 -12.21
CA VAL A 18 -4.52 -3.01 -12.14
C VAL A 18 -4.55 -2.22 -13.46
N GLY A 19 -4.41 -2.90 -14.60
CA GLY A 19 -4.43 -2.26 -15.92
C GLY A 19 -5.69 -1.44 -16.19
N SER A 20 -6.86 -1.93 -15.75
CA SER A 20 -8.14 -1.24 -15.90
C SER A 20 -8.35 -0.09 -14.90
N ASN A 21 -7.56 -0.05 -13.83
CA ASN A 21 -7.71 0.89 -12.71
C ASN A 21 -6.57 1.90 -12.58
N ILE A 22 -5.68 2.00 -13.56
CA ILE A 22 -4.53 2.92 -13.50
C ILE A 22 -4.97 4.37 -13.18
N GLU A 23 -6.09 4.83 -13.74
CA GLU A 23 -6.60 6.18 -13.47
C GLU A 23 -7.10 6.33 -12.03
N ASN A 24 -7.65 5.26 -11.44
CA ASN A 24 -8.10 5.27 -10.05
C ASN A 24 -6.94 5.35 -9.05
N TYR A 25 -5.77 4.79 -9.38
CA TYR A 25 -4.55 4.94 -8.58
C TYR A 25 -3.98 6.37 -8.55
N LYS A 26 -4.52 7.30 -9.35
CA LYS A 26 -4.16 8.72 -9.31
C LYS A 26 -5.08 9.53 -8.39
N LEU A 27 -6.16 8.93 -7.89
CA LEU A 27 -7.12 9.60 -7.03
C LEU A 27 -6.54 9.78 -5.63
N LYS A 28 -6.89 10.89 -4.99
CA LYS A 28 -6.43 11.20 -3.63
C LYS A 28 -7.00 10.27 -2.58
N ASP A 29 -8.19 9.71 -2.84
CA ASP A 29 -8.83 8.71 -1.99
C ASP A 29 -8.84 7.33 -2.67
N ASN A 30 -8.99 6.31 -1.83
CA ASN A 30 -9.07 4.90 -2.21
C ASN A 30 -10.51 4.37 -2.24
N GLN A 31 -11.53 5.26 -2.27
CA GLN A 31 -12.93 4.84 -2.15
C GLN A 31 -13.36 3.91 -3.30
N TRP A 32 -12.75 4.09 -4.48
CA TRP A 32 -12.96 3.26 -5.65
C TRP A 32 -12.69 1.76 -5.43
N ILE A 33 -11.84 1.42 -4.46
CA ILE A 33 -11.53 0.02 -4.11
C ILE A 33 -12.80 -0.68 -3.59
N TYR A 34 -13.54 0.00 -2.72
CA TYR A 34 -14.79 -0.51 -2.16
C TYR A 34 -15.86 -0.63 -3.23
N ASP A 35 -15.96 0.38 -4.11
CA ASP A 35 -16.95 0.38 -5.20
C ASP A 35 -16.69 -0.75 -6.20
N GLN A 36 -15.42 -1.00 -6.54
CA GLN A 36 -15.05 -2.10 -7.43
C GLN A 36 -15.32 -3.47 -6.81
N LEU A 37 -14.97 -3.64 -5.53
CA LEU A 37 -15.06 -4.95 -4.87
C LEU A 37 -16.47 -5.23 -4.33
N GLY A 38 -17.31 -4.21 -4.18
CA GLY A 38 -18.66 -4.33 -3.65
C GLY A 38 -18.72 -4.75 -2.17
N LYS A 39 -17.58 -4.72 -1.46
CA LYS A 39 -17.42 -5.10 -0.05
C LYS A 39 -16.27 -4.31 0.57
N ASP A 40 -16.18 -4.30 1.90
CA ASP A 40 -14.95 -3.90 2.59
C ASP A 40 -13.94 -5.05 2.49
N PRO A 41 -12.81 -4.86 1.79
CA PRO A 41 -11.83 -5.92 1.59
C PRO A 41 -10.81 -6.02 2.74
N PHE A 42 -10.85 -5.08 3.69
CA PHE A 42 -9.83 -4.94 4.71
C PHE A 42 -10.25 -5.61 6.02
N ILE A 43 -9.38 -6.48 6.51
CA ILE A 43 -9.56 -7.23 7.76
C ILE A 43 -8.63 -6.64 8.80
N GLU A 44 -9.18 -6.33 9.98
CA GLU A 44 -8.40 -5.84 11.11
C GLU A 44 -7.35 -6.87 11.53
N TYR A 45 -6.10 -6.43 11.65
CA TYR A 45 -5.01 -7.26 12.10
C TYR A 45 -5.16 -7.57 13.60
N HIS A 46 -4.94 -8.84 13.96
CA HIS A 46 -5.20 -9.36 15.30
C HIS A 46 -4.28 -8.79 16.41
N LYS A 47 -3.18 -8.11 16.04
CA LYS A 47 -2.24 -7.47 16.98
C LYS A 47 -2.22 -5.96 16.74
N GLU A 48 -1.91 -5.23 17.78
CA GLU A 48 -1.53 -3.83 17.62
C GLU A 48 -0.04 -3.72 17.29
N VAL A 49 0.28 -2.75 16.43
CA VAL A 49 1.65 -2.36 16.11
C VAL A 49 1.93 -0.98 16.69
N LYS A 50 3.22 -0.60 16.77
CA LYS A 50 3.55 0.75 17.24
C LYS A 50 3.07 1.78 16.23
N GLU A 51 2.73 2.97 16.72
CA GLU A 51 2.35 4.06 15.82
C GLU A 51 3.56 4.50 14.99
N PHE A 52 3.34 4.66 13.68
CA PHE A 52 4.36 5.10 12.74
C PHE A 52 3.73 5.96 11.64
N LYS A 53 4.55 6.82 11.03
CA LYS A 53 4.17 7.65 9.89
C LYS A 53 5.36 7.73 8.94
N LEU A 54 5.12 7.43 7.67
CA LEU A 54 6.13 7.51 6.61
C LEU A 54 6.07 8.89 5.95
N GLU A 55 7.21 9.38 5.52
CA GLU A 55 7.36 10.71 4.92
C GLU A 55 7.68 10.55 3.42
N PRO A 56 6.79 10.94 2.49
CA PRO A 56 6.91 10.63 1.06
C PRO A 56 8.20 11.12 0.38
N ARG A 57 8.77 12.20 0.91
CA ARG A 57 9.97 12.87 0.37
C ARG A 57 11.24 12.58 1.18
N ALA A 58 11.15 11.79 2.25
CA ALA A 58 12.29 11.34 3.04
C ALA A 58 13.16 10.35 2.24
N LYS A 59 14.35 10.05 2.76
CA LYS A 59 15.18 8.99 2.16
C LYS A 59 14.53 7.64 2.42
N GLU A 60 14.68 6.71 1.48
CA GLU A 60 14.13 5.35 1.62
C GLU A 60 14.58 4.67 2.92
N ILE A 61 15.84 4.87 3.33
CA ILE A 61 16.38 4.31 4.58
C ILE A 61 15.68 4.85 5.84
N GLU A 62 15.26 6.11 5.83
CA GLU A 62 14.58 6.74 6.97
C GLU A 62 13.17 6.14 7.13
N ASN A 63 12.43 6.00 6.03
CA ASN A 63 11.12 5.33 6.03
C ASN A 63 11.23 3.83 6.37
N ALA A 64 12.28 3.15 5.89
CA ALA A 64 12.52 1.75 6.22
C ALA A 64 12.77 1.54 7.72
N GLU A 65 13.54 2.42 8.36
CA GLU A 65 13.78 2.39 9.81
C GLU A 65 12.47 2.60 10.59
N VAL A 66 11.68 3.61 10.21
CA VAL A 66 10.38 3.90 10.84
C VAL A 66 9.43 2.71 10.70
N LEU A 67 9.30 2.14 9.49
CA LEU A 67 8.45 0.98 9.25
C LEU A 67 8.90 -0.23 10.07
N TYR A 68 10.21 -0.52 10.08
CA TYR A 68 10.77 -1.61 10.88
C TYR A 68 10.48 -1.41 12.37
N LEU A 69 10.76 -0.24 12.94
CA LEU A 69 10.49 0.02 14.35
C LEU A 69 9.00 -0.05 14.70
N GLY A 70 8.13 0.33 13.75
CA GLY A 70 6.68 0.21 13.84
C GLY A 70 6.19 -1.23 13.90
N MET A 71 6.78 -2.07 13.05
CA MET A 71 6.29 -3.41 12.71
C MET A 71 7.14 -4.57 13.24
N LYS A 72 8.29 -4.31 13.89
CA LYS A 72 9.29 -5.35 14.29
C LYS A 72 8.76 -6.50 15.16
N ASP A 73 7.57 -6.35 15.74
CA ASP A 73 6.97 -7.35 16.61
C ASP A 73 6.04 -8.33 15.85
N ILE A 74 5.89 -8.17 14.52
CA ILE A 74 5.28 -9.20 13.65
C ILE A 74 6.23 -10.39 13.49
N THR A 75 5.67 -11.57 13.27
CA THR A 75 6.41 -12.80 13.00
C THR A 75 6.92 -12.84 11.55
N ASP A 76 7.95 -13.64 11.29
CA ASP A 76 8.47 -13.83 9.94
C ASP A 76 7.38 -14.30 8.96
N SER A 77 6.50 -15.21 9.39
CA SER A 77 5.37 -15.67 8.56
C SER A 77 4.43 -14.52 8.17
N GLU A 78 4.11 -13.64 9.12
CA GLU A 78 3.28 -12.44 8.87
C GLU A 78 4.02 -11.44 7.96
N ALA A 79 5.33 -11.26 8.17
CA ALA A 79 6.16 -10.39 7.35
C ALA A 79 6.30 -10.88 5.90
N THR A 80 6.14 -12.17 5.64
CA THR A 80 6.14 -12.73 4.27
C THR A 80 4.77 -12.74 3.59
N ASP A 81 3.70 -12.35 4.28
CA ASP A 81 2.35 -12.36 3.74
C ASP A 81 2.07 -11.11 2.91
N GLU A 82 1.92 -11.26 1.59
CA GLU A 82 1.62 -10.16 0.67
C GLU A 82 0.36 -9.38 1.08
N ARG A 83 -0.64 -10.05 1.65
CA ARG A 83 -1.89 -9.43 2.08
C ARG A 83 -1.68 -8.33 3.12
N LEU A 84 -0.66 -8.47 3.96
CA LEU A 84 -0.31 -7.45 4.94
C LEU A 84 0.17 -6.18 4.24
N TRP A 85 1.13 -6.32 3.34
CA TRP A 85 1.77 -5.19 2.66
C TRP A 85 0.85 -4.53 1.64
N ALA A 86 0.14 -5.31 0.84
CA ALA A 86 -0.86 -4.81 -0.08
C ALA A 86 -2.02 -4.12 0.68
N GLY A 87 -2.45 -4.69 1.81
CA GLY A 87 -3.46 -4.05 2.66
C GLY A 87 -3.00 -2.70 3.21
N LEU A 88 -1.76 -2.62 3.72
CA LEU A 88 -1.17 -1.36 4.18
C LEU A 88 -1.08 -0.31 3.05
N ALA A 89 -0.63 -0.71 1.86
CA ALA A 89 -0.48 0.19 0.72
C ALA A 89 -1.81 0.76 0.21
N HIS A 90 -2.89 -0.03 0.30
CA HIS A 90 -4.22 0.33 -0.19
C HIS A 90 -5.15 0.90 0.89
N ASP A 91 -4.74 0.91 2.16
CA ASP A 91 -5.49 1.50 3.28
C ASP A 91 -4.62 2.58 3.96
N LEU A 92 -3.92 2.22 5.05
CA LEU A 92 -3.18 3.15 5.91
C LEU A 92 -2.18 4.06 5.16
N LEU A 93 -1.49 3.52 4.17
CA LEU A 93 -0.39 4.20 3.47
C LEU A 93 -0.81 4.78 2.12
N TRP A 94 -2.10 4.80 1.78
CA TRP A 94 -2.57 5.27 0.46
C TRP A 94 -2.01 6.63 0.06
N GLU A 95 -2.18 7.64 0.93
CA GLU A 95 -1.66 9.00 0.68
C GLU A 95 -0.14 9.01 0.51
N PHE A 96 0.57 8.27 1.37
CA PHE A 96 2.03 8.15 1.27
C PHE A 96 2.46 7.51 -0.06
N MET A 97 1.77 6.45 -0.50
CA MET A 97 2.09 5.74 -1.73
C MET A 97 1.90 6.62 -2.96
N LEU A 98 0.81 7.39 -2.99
CA LEU A 98 0.53 8.35 -4.06
C LEU A 98 1.59 9.45 -4.10
N GLU A 99 1.82 10.15 -2.98
CA GLU A 99 2.77 11.26 -2.91
C GLU A 99 4.22 10.82 -3.19
N ASN A 100 4.62 9.64 -2.71
CA ASN A 100 5.97 9.11 -2.95
C ASN A 100 6.17 8.75 -4.44
N LEU A 101 5.12 8.23 -5.09
CA LEU A 101 5.14 7.96 -6.52
C LEU A 101 5.25 9.25 -7.33
N GLU A 102 4.43 10.26 -7.02
CA GLU A 102 4.50 11.59 -7.66
C GLU A 102 5.90 12.21 -7.50
N PHE A 103 6.46 12.17 -6.29
CA PHE A 103 7.82 12.65 -6.04
C PHE A 103 8.89 11.88 -6.85
N SER A 104 8.73 10.56 -6.99
CA SER A 104 9.63 9.73 -7.82
C SER A 104 9.55 10.10 -9.31
N MET A 105 8.36 10.46 -9.79
CA MET A 105 8.12 10.93 -11.14
C MET A 105 8.78 12.30 -11.38
N GLU A 106 8.62 13.26 -10.45
CA GLU A 106 9.24 14.58 -10.50
C GLU A 106 10.78 14.50 -10.57
N LYS A 107 11.38 13.61 -9.78
CA LYS A 107 12.84 13.52 -9.64
C LYS A 107 13.53 12.83 -10.81
N THR A 108 12.91 11.78 -11.38
CA THR A 108 13.57 10.92 -12.37
C THR A 108 13.00 11.05 -13.78
N GLY A 109 11.73 11.42 -13.93
CA GLY A 109 11.00 11.40 -15.21
C GLY A 109 10.81 10.02 -15.84
N GLN A 110 11.40 8.96 -15.25
CA GLN A 110 11.37 7.59 -15.76
C GLN A 110 10.20 6.78 -15.19
N VAL A 111 9.75 7.15 -13.99
CA VAL A 111 8.59 6.55 -13.34
C VAL A 111 7.31 7.15 -13.93
N LYS A 112 6.29 6.32 -14.14
CA LYS A 112 4.97 6.71 -14.68
C LYS A 112 3.87 5.90 -14.02
N PHE A 113 2.64 6.40 -14.04
CA PHE A 113 1.45 5.61 -13.73
C PHE A 113 1.18 4.60 -14.84
N ILE A 114 1.88 3.48 -14.77
CA ILE A 114 1.67 2.31 -15.64
C ILE A 114 1.48 1.08 -14.76
N GLU A 115 0.80 0.07 -15.31
CA GLU A 115 0.47 -1.17 -14.61
C GLU A 115 1.68 -1.78 -13.88
N LYS A 116 2.82 -1.92 -14.56
CA LYS A 116 4.05 -2.44 -13.94
C LYS A 116 4.51 -1.65 -12.71
N THR A 117 4.38 -0.33 -12.73
CA THR A 117 4.78 0.54 -11.61
C THR A 117 3.82 0.37 -10.44
N ILE A 118 2.52 0.26 -10.70
CA ILE A 118 1.53 0.02 -9.66
C ILE A 118 1.72 -1.35 -9.04
N ILE A 119 1.87 -2.41 -9.86
CA ILE A 119 2.16 -3.76 -9.38
C ILE A 119 3.38 -3.75 -8.47
N ASN A 120 4.51 -3.18 -8.88
CA ASN A 120 5.74 -3.19 -8.09
C ASN A 120 5.70 -2.36 -6.80
N ARG A 121 4.72 -1.48 -6.62
CA ARG A 121 4.67 -0.56 -5.49
C ARG A 121 3.57 -0.92 -4.50
N TYR A 122 2.43 -1.37 -4.99
CA TYR A 122 1.24 -1.61 -4.18
C TYR A 122 1.02 -3.11 -3.86
N PHE A 123 1.80 -4.01 -4.48
CA PHE A 123 1.73 -5.47 -4.33
C PHE A 123 3.14 -6.06 -4.20
#